data_AF-A0A1I2VRY3-F1
#
_entry.id   AF-A0A1I2VRY3-F1
#
_cell.length_a   1.000
_cell.length_b   1.000
_cell.length_c   1.000
_cell.angle_alpha   90.00
_cell.angle_beta   90.00
_cell.angle_gamma   90.00
#
_symmetry.space_group_name_H-M   'P 1'
#
loop_
_entity.id
_entity.type
_entity.pdbx_description
1 polymer ?
#
loop_
_entity_poly.entity_id
_entity_poly.type
_entity_poly.pdbx_seq_one_letter_code
_entity_poly.pdbx_strand_id
1 'polypeptide(L)'
;MRVESYRHTRSAMKTTLRVALLSLLLAACAAAPPSWQRGNDSFKPIQLGVTTQSDLLRLYGPPDERTYLQLRDLNVWSYRYKESGVWDSMMHIMLDRQGVVRETMSGPDLEKEERGFFR
;
A
#
# COMPACT_ATOMS: atom_id res chain seq x y z
N MET A 1 4.47 56.19 -42.94
CA MET A 1 3.06 56.41 -42.55
C MET A 1 2.68 55.29 -41.57
N ARG A 2 2.22 55.62 -40.37
CA ARG A 2 1.92 54.72 -39.24
C ARG A 2 0.47 54.95 -38.83
N VAL A 3 -0.40 53.95 -38.89
CA VAL A 3 -1.56 53.59 -38.01
C VAL A 3 -2.11 52.25 -38.60
N GLU A 4 -2.40 51.14 -37.90
CA GLU A 4 -3.49 50.80 -36.95
C GLU A 4 -3.16 49.37 -36.44
N SER A 5 -2.84 49.09 -35.19
CA SER A 5 -3.73 48.86 -34.03
C SER A 5 -4.91 47.89 -34.26
N TYR A 6 -5.01 46.92 -33.32
CA TYR A 6 -6.25 46.28 -32.87
C TYR A 6 -6.86 45.10 -33.65
N ARG A 7 -6.41 43.86 -33.37
CA ARG A 7 -7.32 42.69 -33.17
C ARG A 7 -6.84 41.82 -32.01
N HIS A 8 -7.33 42.23 -30.85
CA HIS A 8 -7.25 41.58 -29.55
C HIS A 8 -8.04 40.24 -29.57
N THR A 9 -7.39 39.17 -29.10
CA THR A 9 -7.94 38.16 -28.17
C THR A 9 -9.32 37.56 -28.46
N ARG A 10 -9.39 36.45 -29.20
CA ARG A 10 -10.53 35.51 -29.14
C ARG A 10 -10.11 34.05 -29.33
N SER A 11 -9.05 33.58 -28.67
CA SER A 11 -8.63 32.17 -28.80
C SER A 11 -8.39 31.45 -27.47
N ALA A 12 -8.39 32.13 -26.33
CA ALA A 12 -7.94 31.51 -25.07
C ALA A 12 -9.05 30.86 -24.21
N MET A 13 -10.35 31.07 -24.49
CA MET A 13 -11.40 30.83 -23.49
C MET A 13 -12.42 29.73 -23.81
N LYS A 14 -12.19 28.89 -24.84
CA LYS A 14 -13.10 27.76 -25.18
C LYS A 14 -12.46 26.39 -25.02
N THR A 15 -11.14 26.28 -25.13
CA THR A 15 -10.41 25.01 -25.06
C THR A 15 -10.32 24.48 -23.62
N THR A 16 -10.38 25.35 -22.63
CA THR A 16 -10.20 25.01 -21.21
C THR A 16 -11.40 24.28 -20.60
N LEU A 17 -12.61 24.43 -21.16
CA LEU A 17 -13.83 23.90 -20.54
C LEU A 17 -14.05 22.40 -20.75
N ARG A 18 -13.43 21.77 -21.77
CA ARG A 18 -13.59 20.32 -22.00
C ARG A 18 -12.65 19.45 -21.18
N VAL A 19 -11.54 20.01 -20.70
CA VAL A 19 -10.54 19.26 -19.92
C VAL A 19 -10.98 19.10 -18.46
N ALA A 20 -11.78 20.03 -17.94
CA ALA A 20 -12.18 20.03 -16.52
C ALA A 20 -13.18 18.91 -16.14
N LEU A 21 -13.83 18.24 -17.11
CA LEU A 21 -14.86 17.24 -16.81
C LEU A 21 -14.34 15.79 -16.83
N LEU A 22 -13.11 15.53 -17.27
CA LEU A 22 -12.53 14.18 -17.33
C LEU A 22 -11.73 13.81 -16.08
N SER A 23 -11.59 14.72 -15.12
CA SER A 23 -10.71 14.56 -13.94
C SER A 23 -11.42 14.08 -12.68
N LEU A 24 -12.74 13.92 -12.70
CA LEU A 24 -13.56 13.73 -11.50
C LEU A 24 -14.09 12.30 -11.34
N LEU A 25 -13.24 11.27 -11.52
CA LEU A 25 -13.61 9.86 -11.31
C LEU A 25 -12.48 9.00 -10.71
N LEU A 26 -11.53 9.59 -9.98
CA LEU A 26 -10.72 8.79 -9.05
C LEU A 26 -11.49 8.63 -7.74
N ALA A 27 -12.42 7.65 -7.76
CA ALA A 27 -12.96 7.07 -6.55
C ALA A 27 -11.77 6.67 -5.64
N ALA A 28 -11.72 7.28 -4.47
CA ALA A 28 -10.76 7.00 -3.42
C ALA A 28 -11.00 5.59 -2.84
N CYS A 29 -10.68 4.55 -3.61
CA CYS A 29 -10.19 3.33 -3.00
C CYS A 29 -8.77 3.65 -2.55
N ALA A 30 -8.60 3.98 -1.26
CA ALA A 30 -7.30 3.86 -0.61
C ALA A 30 -6.96 2.36 -0.52
N ALA A 31 -6.76 1.72 -1.68
CA ALA A 31 -6.16 0.41 -1.75
C ALA A 31 -4.76 0.58 -1.18
N ALA A 32 -4.43 -0.20 -0.15
CA ALA A 32 -3.07 -0.25 0.35
C ALA A 32 -2.13 -0.46 -0.84
N PRO A 33 -0.95 0.21 -0.85
CA PRO A 33 -0.03 0.10 -1.96
C PRO A 33 0.25 -1.38 -2.22
N PRO A 34 0.28 -1.79 -3.50
CA PRO A 34 0.51 -3.19 -3.84
C PRO A 34 1.85 -3.63 -3.25
N SER A 35 1.95 -4.90 -2.86
CA SER A 35 3.08 -5.45 -2.09
C SER A 35 4.47 -5.15 -2.69
N TRP A 36 4.59 -5.01 -4.01
CA TRP A 36 5.84 -4.65 -4.71
C TRP A 36 6.33 -3.22 -4.47
N GLN A 37 5.51 -2.33 -3.90
CA GLN A 37 5.92 -0.98 -3.47
C GLN A 37 6.31 -0.94 -1.99
N ARG A 38 6.08 -2.02 -1.23
CA ARG A 38 6.30 -2.07 0.22
C ARG A 38 7.72 -2.53 0.53
N GLY A 39 8.44 -1.77 1.35
CA GLY A 39 9.75 -2.15 1.87
C GLY A 39 9.69 -2.54 3.35
N ASN A 40 10.80 -3.06 3.90
CA ASN A 40 10.91 -3.37 5.33
C ASN A 40 10.56 -2.14 6.21
N ASP A 41 11.00 -0.95 5.79
CA ASP A 41 10.75 0.32 6.48
C ASP A 41 9.27 0.67 6.64
N SER A 42 8.38 0.11 5.81
CA SER A 42 6.94 0.33 5.90
C SER A 42 6.35 -0.21 7.22
N PHE A 43 7.03 -1.14 7.89
CA PHE A 43 6.57 -1.76 9.14
C PHE A 43 7.09 -1.08 10.41
N LYS A 44 7.99 -0.08 10.30
CA LYS A 44 8.51 0.72 11.43
C LYS A 44 7.44 1.33 12.36
N PRO A 45 6.24 1.74 11.88
CA PRO A 45 5.21 2.29 12.76
C PRO A 45 4.58 1.31 13.75
N ILE A 46 4.79 -0.01 13.59
CA ILE A 46 4.17 -1.02 14.46
C ILE A 46 4.80 -0.97 15.85
N GLN A 47 3.96 -0.84 16.86
CA GLN A 47 4.34 -0.83 18.28
C GLN A 47 3.66 -2.01 18.99
N LEU A 48 4.48 -2.87 19.59
CA LEU A 48 3.99 -4.04 20.34
C LEU A 48 3.15 -3.59 21.54
N GLY A 49 2.01 -4.23 21.77
CA GLY A 49 1.07 -3.91 22.83
C GLY A 49 0.22 -2.66 22.61
N VAL A 50 0.44 -1.92 21.53
CA VAL A 50 -0.28 -0.67 21.22
C VAL A 50 -1.00 -0.76 19.88
N THR A 51 -0.29 -1.17 18.82
CA THR A 51 -0.89 -1.28 17.48
C THR A 51 -1.97 -2.33 17.47
N THR A 52 -3.14 -1.96 16.95
CA THR A 52 -4.30 -2.84 16.85
C THR A 52 -4.49 -3.37 15.43
N GLN A 53 -5.30 -4.42 15.30
CA GLN A 53 -5.78 -4.94 14.02
C GLN A 53 -6.38 -3.83 13.14
N SER A 54 -7.11 -2.89 13.73
CA SER A 54 -7.73 -1.78 13.01
C SER A 54 -6.71 -0.80 12.43
N ASP A 55 -5.60 -0.60 13.13
CA ASP A 55 -4.49 0.23 12.66
C ASP A 55 -3.76 -0.47 11.51
N LEU A 56 -3.54 -1.78 11.62
CA LEU A 56 -2.95 -2.57 10.53
C LEU A 56 -3.79 -2.50 9.26
N LEU A 57 -5.11 -2.65 9.36
CA LEU A 57 -5.99 -2.50 8.19
C LEU A 57 -5.91 -1.10 7.57
N ARG A 58 -5.75 -0.05 8.40
CA ARG A 58 -5.63 1.33 7.93
C ARG A 58 -4.27 1.60 7.26
N LEU A 59 -3.20 1.05 7.81
CA LEU A 59 -1.83 1.24 7.33
C LEU A 59 -1.52 0.38 6.11
N TYR A 60 -2.00 -0.86 6.11
CA TYR A 60 -1.51 -1.93 5.24
C TYR A 60 -2.62 -2.62 4.44
N GLY A 61 -3.88 -2.34 4.72
CA GLY A 61 -5.01 -3.04 4.12
C GLY A 61 -5.18 -4.47 4.63
N PRO A 62 -6.00 -5.29 3.96
CA PRO A 62 -6.16 -6.69 4.31
C PRO A 62 -4.82 -7.45 4.17
N PRO A 63 -4.55 -8.42 5.05
CA PRO A 63 -3.36 -9.26 4.93
C PRO A 63 -3.45 -10.19 3.73
N ASP A 64 -2.30 -10.61 3.21
CA ASP A 64 -2.19 -11.59 2.14
C ASP A 64 -2.56 -12.99 2.65
N GLU A 65 -2.15 -13.32 3.88
CA GLU A 65 -2.47 -14.60 4.53
C GLU A 65 -2.91 -14.39 5.98
N ARG A 66 -3.81 -15.28 6.43
CA ARG A 66 -4.27 -15.35 7.82
C ARG A 66 -4.12 -16.77 8.33
N THR A 67 -3.36 -16.93 9.40
CA THR A 67 -3.16 -18.20 10.10
C THR A 67 -3.49 -18.02 11.57
N TYR A 68 -3.75 -19.12 12.29
CA TYR A 68 -3.99 -19.08 13.73
C TYR A 68 -3.09 -20.09 14.45
N LEU A 69 -2.34 -19.63 15.45
CA LEU A 69 -1.44 -20.45 16.26
C LEU A 69 -2.19 -20.94 17.51
N GLN A 70 -2.77 -22.14 17.43
CA GLN A 70 -3.62 -22.71 18.50
C GLN A 70 -2.94 -22.75 19.86
N LEU A 71 -1.66 -23.18 19.92
CA LEU A 71 -0.93 -23.33 21.18
C LEU A 71 -0.68 -22.01 21.91
N ARG A 72 -0.64 -20.89 21.18
CA ARG A 72 -0.38 -19.56 21.73
C ARG A 72 -1.59 -18.64 21.69
N ASP A 73 -2.69 -19.09 21.08
CA ASP A 73 -3.92 -18.31 20.91
C ASP A 73 -3.67 -16.98 20.17
N LEU A 74 -2.86 -17.03 19.10
CA LEU A 74 -2.49 -15.85 18.31
C LEU A 74 -3.00 -15.94 16.87
N ASN A 75 -3.60 -14.86 16.37
CA ASN A 75 -3.89 -14.68 14.96
C ASN A 75 -2.63 -14.15 14.27
N VAL A 76 -2.21 -14.78 13.19
CA VAL A 76 -1.04 -14.35 12.39
C VAL A 76 -1.54 -13.75 11.10
N TRP A 77 -1.22 -12.48 10.90
CA TRP A 77 -1.48 -11.75 9.67
C TRP A 77 -0.18 -11.56 8.92
N SER A 78 -0.09 -12.11 7.71
CA SER A 78 1.11 -12.04 6.90
C SER A 78 0.95 -11.03 5.77
N TYR A 79 1.99 -10.24 5.54
CA TYR A 79 2.05 -9.24 4.46
C TYR A 79 3.30 -9.43 3.63
N ARG A 80 3.14 -9.51 2.30
CA ARG A 80 4.24 -9.60 1.35
C ARG A 80 4.88 -8.21 1.16
N TYR A 81 6.20 -8.18 1.08
CA TYR A 81 6.98 -6.97 0.82
C TYR A 81 8.26 -7.30 0.06
N LYS A 82 8.95 -6.26 -0.40
CA LYS A 82 10.28 -6.37 -0.98
C LYS A 82 11.35 -5.92 0.01
N GLU A 83 12.15 -6.86 0.50
CA GLU A 83 13.30 -6.52 1.33
C GLU A 83 14.41 -5.90 0.48
N SER A 84 14.87 -4.73 0.92
CA SER A 84 15.78 -3.86 0.15
C SER A 84 15.30 -3.55 -1.27
N GLY A 85 13.99 -3.63 -1.53
CA GLY A 85 13.40 -3.41 -2.86
C GLY A 85 13.62 -4.55 -3.87
N VAL A 86 14.26 -5.66 -3.47
CA VAL A 86 14.68 -6.74 -4.38
C VAL A 86 14.14 -8.10 -3.96
N TRP A 87 14.32 -8.48 -2.69
CA TRP A 87 14.04 -9.82 -2.20
C TRP A 87 12.56 -9.98 -1.84
N ASP A 88 11.93 -11.08 -2.25
CA ASP A 88 10.56 -11.38 -1.86
C ASP A 88 10.53 -11.90 -0.42
N SER A 89 9.89 -11.14 0.45
CA SER A 89 9.85 -11.41 1.88
C SER A 89 8.44 -11.26 2.43
N MET A 90 8.21 -11.87 3.59
CA MET A 90 6.93 -11.84 4.28
C MET A 90 7.10 -11.35 5.71
N MET A 91 6.25 -10.41 6.10
CA MET A 91 6.15 -9.91 7.46
C MET A 91 4.96 -10.57 8.13
N HIS A 92 5.21 -11.36 9.17
CA HIS A 92 4.21 -11.97 10.02
C HIS A 92 3.96 -11.10 11.24
N ILE A 93 2.70 -10.74 11.46
CA ILE A 93 2.27 -9.94 12.61
C ILE A 93 1.33 -10.80 13.45
N MET A 94 1.71 -11.09 14.68
CA MET A 94 0.94 -11.93 15.59
C MET A 94 0.10 -11.05 16.52
N LEU A 95 -1.22 -11.23 16.47
CA LEU A 95 -2.20 -10.53 17.28
C LEU A 95 -2.79 -11.47 18.33
N ASP A 96 -3.04 -10.95 19.52
CA ASP A 96 -3.81 -11.66 20.55
C ASP A 96 -5.33 -11.67 20.24
N ARG A 97 -6.12 -12.26 21.14
CA ARG A 97 -7.59 -12.28 21.04
C ARG A 97 -8.24 -10.90 21.04
N GLN A 98 -7.59 -9.90 21.63
CA GLN A 98 -8.07 -8.52 21.64
C GLN A 98 -7.70 -7.78 20.33
N GLY A 99 -6.96 -8.44 19.43
CA GLY A 99 -6.51 -7.85 18.17
C GLY A 99 -5.35 -6.89 18.37
N VAL A 100 -4.55 -7.04 19.43
CA VAL A 100 -3.36 -6.21 19.69
C VAL A 100 -2.10 -6.97 19.27
N VAL A 101 -1.19 -6.28 18.59
CA VAL A 101 0.07 -6.87 18.13
C VAL A 101 0.95 -7.24 19.33
N ARG A 102 1.38 -8.50 19.39
CA ARG A 102 2.28 -9.03 20.44
C ARG A 102 3.65 -9.37 19.93
N GLU A 103 3.76 -9.74 18.66
CA GLU A 103 5.00 -10.17 18.06
C GLU A 103 4.99 -9.87 16.56
N THR A 104 6.18 -9.69 16.01
CA THR A 104 6.41 -9.54 14.58
C THR A 104 7.60 -10.37 14.17
N MET A 105 7.53 -11.03 13.02
CA MET A 105 8.63 -11.83 12.48
C MET A 105 8.70 -11.62 10.97
N SER A 106 9.89 -11.32 10.46
CA SER A 106 10.17 -11.29 9.03
C SER A 106 10.80 -12.60 8.57
N GLY A 107 10.45 -13.05 7.37
CA GLY A 107 11.06 -14.23 6.75
C GLY A 107 10.96 -14.20 5.23
N PRO A 108 11.61 -15.17 4.56
CA PRO A 108 11.46 -15.33 3.11
C PRO A 108 10.01 -15.68 2.72
N ASP A 109 9.56 -15.20 1.56
CA ASP A 109 8.32 -15.67 0.94
C ASP A 109 8.59 -16.99 0.19
N LEU A 110 8.49 -18.11 0.91
CA LEU A 110 8.84 -19.44 0.40
C LEU A 110 8.10 -19.80 -0.89
N GLU A 111 6.83 -19.41 -1.05
CA GLU A 111 6.06 -19.69 -2.26
C GLU A 111 6.65 -19.02 -3.52
N LYS A 112 7.34 -17.88 -3.34
CA LYS A 112 8.04 -17.20 -4.43
C LYS A 112 9.46 -17.70 -4.59
N GLU A 113 10.16 -18.00 -3.50
CA GLU A 113 11.51 -18.57 -3.56
C GLU A 113 11.52 -19.92 -4.28
N GLU A 114 10.58 -20.82 -3.97
CA GLU A 114 10.47 -22.13 -4.63
C GLU A 114 10.33 -22.00 -6.15
N ARG A 115 9.65 -20.97 -6.66
CA ARG A 115 9.51 -20.74 -8.11
C ARG A 115 10.80 -20.25 -8.77
N GLY A 116 11.73 -19.67 -8.01
CA GLY A 116 13.01 -19.18 -8.52
C GLY A 116 14.06 -20.27 -8.65
N PHE A 117 14.02 -21.31 -7.82
CA PHE A 117 15.03 -22.37 -7.79
C PHE A 117 14.94 -23.38 -8.95
N PHE A 118 13.76 -23.58 -9.54
CA PHE A 118 13.54 -24.58 -10.60
C PHE A 118 13.53 -24.02 -12.03
N ARG A 119 14.11 -22.83 -12.25
CA ARG A 119 14.09 -22.15 -13.54
C ARG A 119 15.47 -21.87 -14.10
#